data_AF-A0AA35S849-F1
#
_entry.id   AF-A0AA35S849-F1
#
_cell.length_a   1.000
_cell.length_b   1.000
_cell.length_c   1.000
_cell.angle_alpha   90.00
_cell.angle_beta   90.00
_cell.angle_gamma   90.00
#
_symmetry.space_group_name_H-M   'P 1'
#
loop_
_entity.id
_entity.type
_entity.pdbx_description
1 polymer ?
#
loop_
_entity_poly.entity_id
_entity_poly.type
_entity_poly.pdbx_seq_one_letter_code
_entity_poly.pdbx_strand_id
1 'polypeptide(L)'
;MAARSEPDTDTVHHNPSITKKPRENEQITKAEQRQMIMKRKEQQQKVKQFEKAMKEALRETRREASPQERLRQMVLVLDSSLAENSELMESLVGELEEMGVEHRVGVGGVPGGVTWRRKQRERNVTENAEIEEVVFEKEENHLLLTLEAHGFAGLVKMSKQDSPLPVGANTLLGYVEEARRGRGDWTVSLAVEGLDKYFRYGIYNYFSWNPKSIDKGNKTKANRQFRQQVLGTGSSQDPSSEVTWTDCQEAIISLQLATGSSVRLCAGEEELAEHVLTLTKAVCNKPFSKENHFSFHPDAAGGKKKRVESGDQVAAPGRTS
;
A
#
# COMPACT_ATOMS: atom_id res chain seq x y z
N MET A 1 44.53 -12.59 122.55
CA MET A 1 43.23 -12.15 122.00
C MET A 1 43.07 -12.88 120.66
N ALA A 2 42.40 -14.04 120.65
CA ALA A 2 41.00 -14.24 120.19
C ALA A 2 40.84 -13.90 118.69
N ALA A 3 40.31 -14.71 117.77
CA ALA A 3 39.55 -15.96 117.86
C ALA A 3 39.59 -16.75 116.52
N ARG A 4 39.12 -18.01 116.60
CA ARG A 4 38.87 -19.06 115.58
C ARG A 4 38.01 -18.66 114.38
N SER A 5 38.16 -19.37 113.24
CA SER A 5 37.21 -20.42 112.73
C SER A 5 37.61 -21.00 111.35
N GLU A 6 37.50 -22.32 111.20
CA GLU A 6 37.73 -23.19 110.00
C GLU A 6 36.47 -23.29 109.07
N PRO A 7 36.29 -24.29 108.15
CA PRO A 7 36.74 -24.37 106.75
C PRO A 7 35.62 -24.72 105.71
N ASP A 8 36.03 -25.12 104.49
CA ASP A 8 35.35 -25.88 103.40
C ASP A 8 34.35 -25.19 102.43
N THR A 9 34.63 -25.27 101.11
CA THR A 9 33.95 -26.15 100.12
C THR A 9 34.31 -25.81 98.65
N ASP A 10 34.25 -26.85 97.82
CA ASP A 10 34.52 -26.95 96.38
C ASP A 10 33.84 -25.91 95.46
N THR A 11 34.50 -25.59 94.34
CA THR A 11 33.78 -25.54 93.05
C THR A 11 34.71 -25.67 91.84
N VAL A 12 34.44 -26.71 91.07
CA VAL A 12 34.97 -27.00 89.73
C VAL A 12 34.40 -25.99 88.73
N HIS A 13 35.26 -25.35 87.92
CA HIS A 13 34.85 -24.84 86.61
C HIS A 13 35.73 -25.41 85.49
N HIS A 14 35.25 -26.55 85.00
CA HIS A 14 35.45 -27.05 83.65
C HIS A 14 34.74 -26.09 82.68
N ASN A 15 35.45 -25.53 81.70
CA ASN A 15 34.82 -24.88 80.55
C ASN A 15 35.16 -25.71 79.29
N PRO A 16 34.27 -26.61 78.84
CA PRO A 16 34.50 -27.38 77.63
C PRO A 16 33.98 -26.64 76.39
N SER A 17 34.80 -26.70 75.33
CA SER A 17 34.37 -26.78 73.93
C SER A 17 33.68 -25.59 73.26
N ILE A 18 34.50 -24.71 72.68
CA ILE A 18 34.21 -24.12 71.36
C ILE A 18 34.60 -25.17 70.31
N THR A 19 33.70 -26.05 69.87
CA THR A 19 33.87 -26.79 68.60
C THR A 19 32.57 -27.49 68.18
N LYS A 20 31.57 -26.74 67.74
CA LYS A 20 30.56 -27.23 66.79
C LYS A 20 30.03 -26.05 65.98
N LYS A 21 30.58 -25.77 64.79
CA LYS A 21 29.98 -24.93 63.72
C LYS A 21 30.71 -24.76 62.36
N PRO A 22 31.73 -25.54 61.93
CA PRO A 22 32.23 -25.40 60.55
C PRO A 22 31.22 -25.88 59.49
N ARG A 23 30.52 -27.00 59.75
CA ARG A 23 29.65 -27.66 58.77
C ARG A 23 28.36 -26.89 58.44
N GLU A 24 27.83 -26.11 59.38
CA GLU A 24 26.58 -25.38 59.22
C GLU A 24 26.78 -24.11 58.37
N ASN A 25 27.87 -23.35 58.62
CA ASN A 25 28.25 -22.20 57.79
C ASN A 25 28.66 -22.57 56.37
N GLU A 26 29.30 -23.74 56.19
CA GLU A 26 29.69 -24.25 54.86
C GLU A 26 28.48 -24.77 54.05
N GLN A 27 27.41 -25.20 54.72
CA GLN A 27 26.16 -25.59 54.08
C GLN A 27 25.32 -24.38 53.66
N ILE A 28 25.28 -23.33 54.49
CA ILE A 28 24.57 -22.07 54.19
C ILE A 28 25.20 -21.40 52.95
N THR A 29 26.53 -21.31 52.89
CA THR A 29 27.26 -20.74 51.74
C THR A 29 27.07 -21.55 50.45
N LYS A 30 27.03 -22.89 50.53
CA LYS A 30 26.72 -23.74 49.36
C LYS A 30 25.26 -23.61 48.90
N ALA A 31 24.31 -23.43 49.83
CA ALA A 31 22.92 -23.21 49.49
C ALA A 31 22.70 -21.86 48.80
N GLU A 32 23.34 -20.80 49.28
CA GLU A 32 23.32 -19.46 48.67
C GLU A 32 23.94 -19.46 47.27
N GLN A 33 25.08 -20.14 47.08
CA GLN A 33 25.68 -20.32 45.76
C GLN A 33 24.76 -21.06 44.79
N ARG A 34 24.08 -22.12 45.23
CA ARG A 34 23.09 -22.84 44.42
C ARG A 34 21.91 -21.95 44.04
N GLN A 35 21.40 -21.15 44.97
CA GLN A 35 20.33 -20.19 44.69
C GLN A 35 20.75 -19.12 43.68
N MET A 36 21.96 -18.58 43.78
CA MET A 36 22.49 -17.62 42.79
C MET A 36 22.62 -18.23 41.40
N ILE A 37 23.12 -19.48 41.30
CA ILE A 37 23.22 -20.19 40.02
C ILE A 37 21.82 -20.43 39.42
N MET A 38 20.85 -20.83 40.24
CA MET A 38 19.46 -21.05 39.78
C MET A 38 18.84 -19.74 39.27
N LYS A 39 18.92 -18.65 40.04
CA LYS A 39 18.42 -17.32 39.61
C LYS A 39 19.08 -16.85 38.31
N ARG A 40 20.39 -17.03 38.16
CA ARG A 40 21.12 -16.67 36.93
C ARG A 40 20.65 -17.50 35.73
N LYS A 41 20.42 -18.80 35.92
CA LYS A 41 19.88 -19.68 34.87
C LYS A 41 18.46 -19.29 34.46
N GLU A 42 17.59 -18.98 35.42
CA GLU A 42 16.23 -18.52 35.16
C GLU A 42 16.22 -17.19 34.40
N GLN A 43 17.05 -16.23 34.82
CA GLN A 43 17.15 -14.94 34.13
C GLN A 43 17.71 -15.09 32.72
N GLN A 44 18.72 -15.94 32.53
CA GLN A 44 19.25 -16.24 31.20
C GLN A 44 18.23 -16.96 30.31
N GLN A 45 17.38 -17.82 30.87
CA GLN A 45 16.28 -18.44 30.14
C GLN A 45 15.23 -17.42 29.71
N LYS A 46 14.84 -16.49 30.60
CA LYS A 46 13.89 -15.40 30.27
C LYS A 46 14.41 -14.52 29.14
N VAL A 47 15.69 -14.08 29.21
CA VAL A 47 16.31 -13.29 28.14
C VAL A 47 16.33 -14.05 26.82
N LYS A 48 16.71 -15.34 26.84
CA LYS A 48 16.74 -16.17 25.64
C LYS A 48 15.35 -16.37 25.02
N GLN A 49 14.31 -16.50 25.85
CA GLN A 49 12.92 -16.60 25.38
C GLN A 49 12.47 -15.29 24.74
N PHE A 50 12.75 -14.16 25.39
CA PHE A 50 12.43 -12.83 24.85
C PHE A 50 13.13 -12.57 23.51
N GLU A 51 14.44 -12.85 23.41
CA GLU A 51 15.19 -12.74 22.15
C GLU A 51 14.63 -13.63 21.04
N LYS A 52 14.20 -14.86 21.39
CA LYS A 52 13.59 -15.78 20.43
C LYS A 52 12.25 -15.22 19.93
N ALA A 53 11.40 -14.74 20.82
CA ALA A 53 10.12 -14.13 20.47
C ALA A 53 10.30 -12.88 19.61
N MET A 54 11.26 -12.01 19.96
CA MET A 54 11.60 -10.83 19.16
C MET A 54 12.08 -11.19 17.75
N LYS A 55 12.94 -12.21 17.63
CA LYS A 55 13.42 -12.69 16.33
C LYS A 55 12.30 -13.30 15.49
N GLU A 56 11.36 -13.99 16.13
CA GLU A 56 10.19 -14.56 15.48
C GLU A 56 9.26 -13.46 14.96
N ALA A 57 8.93 -12.48 15.79
CA ALA A 57 8.13 -11.32 15.39
C ALA A 57 8.74 -10.59 14.18
N LEU A 58 10.05 -10.33 14.21
CA LEU A 58 10.75 -9.68 13.09
C LEU A 58 10.75 -10.53 11.81
N ARG A 59 10.84 -11.86 11.93
CA ARG A 59 10.77 -12.77 10.78
C ARG A 59 9.40 -12.70 10.12
N GLU A 60 8.32 -12.68 10.90
CA GLU A 60 6.97 -12.57 10.34
C GLU A 60 6.73 -11.19 9.71
N THR A 61 7.15 -10.10 10.34
CA THR A 61 7.11 -8.76 9.73
C THR A 61 7.85 -8.71 8.39
N ARG A 62 9.01 -9.37 8.28
CA ARG A 62 9.75 -9.45 7.01
C ARG A 62 9.04 -10.27 5.94
N ARG A 63 8.36 -11.36 6.32
CA ARG A 63 7.56 -12.17 5.39
C ARG A 63 6.38 -11.37 4.84
N GLU A 64 5.74 -10.59 5.69
CA GLU A 64 4.63 -9.71 5.33
C GLU A 64 5.04 -8.54 4.44
N ALA A 65 6.30 -8.11 4.51
CA ALA A 65 6.85 -7.09 3.61
C ALA A 65 7.07 -7.60 2.16
N SER A 66 6.93 -8.91 1.91
CA SER A 66 7.04 -9.46 0.55
C SER A 66 5.96 -8.86 -0.37
N PRO A 67 6.23 -8.68 -1.69
CA PRO A 67 5.26 -8.08 -2.60
C PRO A 67 3.90 -8.79 -2.62
N GLN A 68 3.90 -10.12 -2.56
CA GLN A 68 2.67 -10.93 -2.55
C GLN A 68 1.88 -10.73 -1.26
N GLU A 69 2.52 -10.75 -0.09
CA GLU A 69 1.81 -10.53 1.18
C GLU A 69 1.34 -9.08 1.35
N ARG A 70 2.12 -8.09 0.88
CA ARG A 70 1.68 -6.70 0.85
C ARG A 70 0.41 -6.53 0.01
N LEU A 71 0.27 -7.29 -1.08
CA LEU A 71 -0.93 -7.25 -1.92
C LEU A 71 -2.13 -7.85 -1.20
N ARG A 72 -1.96 -8.98 -0.51
CA ARG A 72 -3.01 -9.62 0.30
C ARG A 72 -3.52 -8.78 1.47
N GLN A 73 -2.73 -7.81 1.91
CA GLN A 73 -3.13 -6.85 2.94
C GLN A 73 -4.04 -5.76 2.40
N MET A 74 -4.19 -5.62 1.08
CA MET A 74 -5.04 -4.61 0.47
C MET A 74 -6.51 -5.00 0.59
N VAL A 75 -7.33 -3.97 0.80
CA VAL A 75 -8.79 -4.04 0.73
C VAL A 75 -9.25 -2.98 -0.26
N LEU A 76 -9.86 -3.41 -1.35
CA LEU A 76 -10.48 -2.54 -2.34
C LEU A 76 -11.89 -2.16 -1.85
N VAL A 77 -12.19 -0.87 -1.80
CA VAL A 77 -13.52 -0.38 -1.40
C VAL A 77 -14.15 0.33 -2.60
N LEU A 78 -15.21 -0.28 -3.11
CA LEU A 78 -15.95 0.16 -4.29
C LEU A 78 -17.19 0.94 -3.87
N ASP A 79 -17.51 2.02 -4.57
CA ASP A 79 -18.81 2.66 -4.43
C ASP A 79 -19.95 1.73 -4.88
N SER A 80 -21.14 1.95 -4.32
CA SER A 80 -22.32 1.11 -4.60
C SER A 80 -22.69 1.15 -6.09
N SER A 81 -22.56 2.30 -6.76
CA SER A 81 -22.89 2.40 -8.19
C SER A 81 -21.96 1.58 -9.08
N LEU A 82 -20.72 1.34 -8.64
CA LEU A 82 -19.77 0.50 -9.36
C LEU A 82 -20.02 -0.98 -9.09
N ALA A 83 -20.39 -1.33 -7.85
CA ALA A 83 -20.71 -2.69 -7.47
C ALA A 83 -21.98 -3.24 -8.17
N GLU A 84 -22.88 -2.35 -8.59
CA GLU A 84 -24.06 -2.70 -9.38
C GLU A 84 -23.75 -3.00 -10.86
N ASN A 85 -22.56 -2.65 -11.36
CA ASN A 85 -22.13 -2.99 -12.71
C ASN A 85 -21.61 -4.44 -12.77
N SER A 86 -22.48 -5.37 -13.21
CA SER A 86 -22.15 -6.80 -13.31
C SER A 86 -20.93 -7.08 -14.17
N GLU A 87 -20.78 -6.42 -15.32
CA GLU A 87 -19.69 -6.68 -16.28
C GLU A 87 -18.33 -6.28 -15.71
N LEU A 88 -18.28 -5.12 -15.03
CA LEU A 88 -17.08 -4.68 -14.31
C LEU A 88 -16.75 -5.64 -13.16
N MET A 89 -17.76 -6.04 -12.38
CA MET A 89 -17.56 -6.92 -11.22
C MET A 89 -17.12 -8.34 -11.63
N GLU A 90 -17.70 -8.89 -12.70
CA GLU A 90 -17.28 -10.17 -13.29
C GLU A 90 -15.81 -10.14 -13.69
N SER A 91 -15.36 -9.02 -14.28
CA SER A 91 -13.96 -8.82 -14.68
C SER A 91 -13.00 -8.63 -13.49
N LEU A 92 -13.50 -8.11 -12.35
CA LEU A 92 -12.67 -7.80 -11.18
C LEU A 92 -12.56 -8.94 -10.17
N VAL A 93 -13.67 -9.60 -9.83
CA VAL A 93 -13.74 -10.45 -8.63
C VAL A 93 -12.78 -11.63 -8.73
N GLY A 94 -12.74 -12.35 -9.86
CA GLY A 94 -11.84 -13.50 -10.03
C GLY A 94 -10.36 -13.12 -9.90
N GLU A 95 -9.96 -12.00 -10.50
CA GLU A 95 -8.58 -11.48 -10.43
C GLU A 95 -8.21 -11.00 -9.02
N LEU A 96 -9.15 -10.35 -8.32
CA LEU A 96 -8.94 -9.92 -6.93
C LEU A 96 -8.78 -11.13 -5.99
N GLU A 97 -9.59 -12.17 -6.18
CA GLU A 97 -9.49 -13.44 -5.44
C GLU A 97 -8.16 -14.15 -5.70
N GLU A 98 -7.72 -14.24 -6.96
CA GLU A 98 -6.41 -14.84 -7.32
C GLU A 98 -5.25 -14.08 -6.66
N MET A 99 -5.32 -12.75 -6.62
CA MET A 99 -4.34 -11.90 -5.94
C MET A 99 -4.46 -11.94 -4.41
N GLY A 100 -5.54 -12.50 -3.86
CA GLY A 100 -5.86 -12.49 -2.44
C GLY A 100 -6.19 -11.10 -1.89
N VAL A 101 -6.65 -10.18 -2.75
CA VAL A 101 -7.10 -8.84 -2.36
C VAL A 101 -8.56 -8.91 -1.94
N GLU A 102 -8.88 -8.43 -0.75
CA GLU A 102 -10.27 -8.35 -0.31
C GLU A 102 -10.97 -7.20 -1.02
N HIS A 103 -12.26 -7.35 -1.35
CA HIS A 103 -13.09 -6.27 -1.86
C HIS A 103 -14.35 -6.07 -1.01
N ARG A 104 -14.80 -4.83 -0.87
CA ARG A 104 -16.03 -4.46 -0.13
C ARG A 104 -16.76 -3.34 -0.85
N VAL A 105 -18.08 -3.29 -0.68
CA VAL A 105 -18.90 -2.16 -1.12
C VAL A 105 -18.96 -1.13 0.01
N GLY A 106 -18.52 0.09 -0.27
CA GLY A 106 -18.54 1.21 0.65
C GLY A 106 -19.90 1.90 0.67
N VAL A 107 -20.38 2.24 1.87
CA VAL A 107 -21.61 3.01 2.06
C VAL A 107 -21.24 4.48 2.29
N GLY A 108 -21.84 5.39 1.53
CA GLY A 108 -21.64 6.84 1.69
C GLY A 108 -20.28 7.35 1.18
N GLY A 109 -19.66 6.65 0.23
CA GLY A 109 -18.44 7.06 -0.45
C GLY A 109 -18.66 8.15 -1.50
N VAL A 110 -17.61 8.49 -2.26
CA VAL A 110 -17.77 9.33 -3.46
C VAL A 110 -18.44 8.48 -4.55
N PRO A 111 -19.55 8.92 -5.15
CA PRO A 111 -20.21 8.18 -6.22
C PRO A 111 -19.26 7.86 -7.38
N GLY A 112 -19.25 6.62 -7.86
CA GLY A 112 -18.29 6.16 -8.87
C GLY A 112 -16.84 6.09 -8.35
N GLY A 113 -16.65 6.08 -7.03
CA GLY A 113 -15.34 6.08 -6.40
C GLY A 113 -14.81 4.68 -6.10
N VAL A 114 -13.51 4.50 -6.29
CA VAL A 114 -12.74 3.35 -5.82
C VAL A 114 -11.65 3.86 -4.89
N THR A 115 -11.59 3.27 -3.70
CA THR A 115 -10.59 3.60 -2.66
C THR A 115 -9.92 2.34 -2.15
N TRP A 116 -8.80 2.51 -1.45
CA TRP A 116 -8.02 1.40 -0.93
C TRP A 116 -7.82 1.54 0.58
N ARG A 117 -7.84 0.42 1.28
CA ARG A 117 -7.38 0.30 2.65
C ARG A 117 -6.31 -0.77 2.73
N ARG A 118 -5.49 -0.70 3.77
CA ARG A 118 -4.46 -1.70 4.05
C ARG A 118 -4.64 -2.22 5.47
N LYS A 119 -4.72 -3.54 5.60
CA LYS A 119 -4.62 -4.25 6.87
C LYS A 119 -3.18 -4.16 7.38
N GLN A 120 -3.00 -3.58 8.55
CA GLN A 120 -1.72 -3.51 9.24
C GLN A 120 -1.75 -4.39 10.47
N ARG A 121 -0.59 -4.99 10.77
CA ARG A 121 -0.37 -5.86 11.92
C ARG A 121 0.75 -5.25 12.75
N GLU A 122 0.43 -4.81 13.95
CA GLU A 122 1.42 -4.37 14.92
C GLU A 122 1.71 -5.52 15.87
N ARG A 123 2.98 -5.93 15.95
CA ARG A 123 3.45 -7.00 16.84
C ARG A 123 4.33 -6.45 17.93
N ASN A 124 3.92 -6.69 19.18
CA ASN A 124 4.69 -6.32 20.36
C ASN A 124 5.05 -7.58 21.14
N VAL A 125 6.30 -7.65 21.62
CA VAL A 125 6.72 -8.74 22.50
C VAL A 125 6.59 -8.27 23.94
N THR A 126 5.76 -8.96 24.72
CA THR A 126 5.50 -8.62 26.12
C THR A 126 6.68 -9.01 27.01
N GLU A 127 6.69 -8.55 28.25
CA GLU A 127 7.70 -8.92 29.26
C GLU A 127 7.75 -10.45 29.53
N ASN A 128 6.65 -11.17 29.22
CA ASN A 128 6.54 -12.61 29.35
C ASN A 128 7.04 -13.39 28.11
N ALA A 129 7.64 -12.69 27.13
CA ALA A 129 8.06 -13.25 25.84
C ALA A 129 6.89 -13.81 25.00
N GLU A 130 5.69 -13.26 25.18
CA GLU A 130 4.52 -13.54 24.35
C GLU A 130 4.41 -12.50 23.25
N ILE A 131 3.94 -12.90 22.06
CA ILE A 131 3.74 -11.99 20.94
C ILE A 131 2.27 -11.56 20.95
N GLU A 132 2.02 -10.29 21.26
CA GLU A 132 0.73 -9.67 21.09
C GLU A 132 0.64 -9.07 19.68
N GLU A 133 -0.49 -9.30 19.02
CA GLU A 133 -0.73 -8.82 17.67
C GLU A 133 -2.05 -8.03 17.61
N VAL A 134 -1.97 -6.81 17.09
CA VAL A 134 -3.14 -5.95 16.83
C VAL A 134 -3.29 -5.79 15.32
N VAL A 135 -4.47 -6.11 14.81
CA VAL A 135 -4.83 -5.91 13.40
C VAL A 135 -5.74 -4.71 13.28
N PHE A 136 -5.40 -3.76 12.42
CA PHE A 136 -6.26 -2.63 12.09
C PHE A 136 -6.18 -2.30 10.60
N GLU A 137 -7.15 -1.52 10.10
CA GLU A 137 -7.15 -1.04 8.72
C GLU A 137 -6.84 0.44 8.67
N LYS A 138 -5.95 0.83 7.76
CA LYS A 138 -5.68 2.23 7.46
C LYS A 138 -6.03 2.55 6.01
N GLU A 139 -6.62 3.71 5.80
CA GLU A 139 -6.99 4.20 4.48
C GLU A 139 -5.74 4.66 3.71
N GLU A 140 -5.71 4.37 2.41
CA GLU A 140 -4.66 4.82 1.50
C GLU A 140 -5.08 6.13 0.84
N ASN A 141 -4.11 7.04 0.64
CA ASN A 141 -4.35 8.38 0.09
C ASN A 141 -4.51 8.36 -1.45
N HIS A 142 -5.36 7.47 -1.98
CA HIS A 142 -5.67 7.38 -3.41
C HIS A 142 -7.17 7.19 -3.64
N LEU A 143 -7.70 7.95 -4.59
CA LEU A 143 -9.08 7.85 -5.06
C LEU A 143 -9.06 7.74 -6.58
N LEU A 144 -9.68 6.69 -7.11
CA LEU A 144 -10.02 6.60 -8.52
C LEU A 144 -11.51 6.93 -8.68
N LEU A 145 -11.80 7.91 -9.52
CA LEU A 145 -13.16 8.24 -9.93
C LEU A 145 -13.43 7.59 -11.29
N THR A 146 -14.62 7.06 -11.47
CA THR A 146 -15.09 6.54 -12.75
C THR A 146 -16.23 7.41 -13.27
N LEU A 147 -16.21 7.68 -14.58
CA LEU A 147 -17.27 8.40 -15.27
C LEU A 147 -17.57 7.74 -16.60
N GLU A 148 -18.85 7.53 -16.89
CA GLU A 148 -19.29 7.18 -18.23
C GLU A 148 -19.13 8.36 -19.20
N ALA A 149 -18.90 8.05 -20.48
CA ALA A 149 -18.67 9.05 -21.53
C ALA A 149 -19.73 10.15 -21.60
N HIS A 150 -21.00 9.82 -21.43
CA HIS A 150 -22.08 10.81 -21.48
C HIS A 150 -22.02 11.79 -20.30
N GLY A 151 -21.76 11.27 -19.09
CA GLY A 151 -21.56 12.09 -17.90
C GLY A 151 -20.35 13.02 -18.06
N PHE A 152 -19.23 12.47 -18.56
CA PHE A 152 -18.02 13.23 -18.85
C PHE A 152 -18.28 14.35 -19.88
N ALA A 153 -18.89 14.03 -21.03
CA ALA A 153 -19.21 15.02 -22.05
C ALA A 153 -20.16 16.10 -21.51
N GLY A 154 -21.12 15.75 -20.66
CA GLY A 154 -21.96 16.70 -19.95
C GLY A 154 -21.15 17.72 -19.14
N LEU A 155 -20.20 17.26 -18.33
CA LEU A 155 -19.32 18.12 -17.53
C LEU A 155 -18.44 19.02 -18.39
N VAL A 156 -17.93 18.51 -19.53
CA VAL A 156 -17.15 19.31 -20.50
C VAL A 156 -18.02 20.39 -21.14
N LYS A 157 -19.26 20.05 -21.53
CA LYS A 157 -20.21 21.03 -22.08
C LYS A 157 -20.45 22.19 -21.11
N MET A 158 -20.64 21.87 -19.83
CA MET A 158 -20.86 22.87 -18.79
C MET A 158 -19.64 23.77 -18.60
N SER A 159 -18.41 23.22 -18.68
CA SER A 159 -17.19 24.04 -18.59
C SER A 159 -16.98 25.01 -19.75
N LYS A 160 -17.64 24.77 -20.91
CA LYS A 160 -17.57 25.67 -22.08
C LYS A 160 -18.57 26.82 -22.03
N GLN A 161 -19.54 26.82 -21.12
CA GLN A 161 -20.51 27.91 -21.05
C GLN A 161 -19.86 29.15 -20.43
N ASP A 162 -19.67 30.20 -21.23
CA ASP A 162 -19.14 31.53 -20.83
C ASP A 162 -20.03 32.30 -19.82
N SER A 163 -21.08 31.68 -19.31
CA SER A 163 -21.93 32.28 -18.27
C SER A 163 -21.24 32.14 -16.91
N PRO A 164 -21.30 33.14 -16.01
CA PRO A 164 -20.83 32.98 -14.65
C PRO A 164 -21.57 31.80 -14.01
N LEU A 165 -20.83 30.72 -13.83
CA LEU A 165 -21.34 29.50 -13.23
C LEU A 165 -21.48 29.74 -11.72
N PRO A 166 -22.60 29.34 -11.10
CA PRO A 166 -22.75 29.44 -9.66
C PRO A 166 -21.64 28.66 -8.95
N VAL A 167 -21.23 29.14 -7.77
CA VAL A 167 -20.28 28.43 -6.91
C VAL A 167 -20.85 27.03 -6.62
N GLY A 168 -20.12 25.97 -7.03
CA GLY A 168 -20.61 24.58 -6.99
C GLY A 168 -21.14 24.03 -8.31
N ALA A 169 -20.88 24.70 -9.44
CA ALA A 169 -21.32 24.23 -10.76
C ALA A 169 -20.70 22.87 -11.16
N ASN A 170 -21.52 22.06 -11.83
CA ASN A 170 -21.23 20.74 -12.41
C ASN A 170 -20.24 20.83 -13.58
N THR A 171 -19.02 21.31 -13.31
CA THR A 171 -17.89 21.30 -14.22
C THR A 171 -17.00 20.10 -13.92
N LEU A 172 -16.18 19.70 -14.89
CA LEU A 172 -15.23 18.60 -14.70
C LEU A 172 -14.25 18.88 -13.54
N LEU A 173 -13.75 20.11 -13.44
CA LEU A 173 -12.88 20.54 -12.35
C LEU A 173 -13.62 20.52 -11.00
N GLY A 174 -14.84 21.09 -10.96
CA GLY A 174 -15.66 21.10 -9.75
C GLY A 174 -15.99 19.69 -9.25
N TYR A 175 -16.27 18.75 -10.15
CA TYR A 175 -16.50 17.34 -9.81
C TYR A 175 -15.29 16.70 -9.11
N VAL A 176 -14.08 16.91 -9.63
CA VAL A 176 -12.85 16.37 -9.04
C VAL A 176 -12.50 17.04 -7.72
N GLU A 177 -12.65 18.36 -7.61
CA GLU A 177 -12.40 19.11 -6.38
C GLU A 177 -13.39 18.74 -5.27
N GLU A 178 -14.66 18.54 -5.63
CA GLU A 178 -15.69 18.09 -4.70
C GLU A 178 -15.41 16.67 -4.19
N ALA A 179 -14.99 15.76 -5.07
CA ALA A 179 -14.55 14.42 -4.68
C ALA A 179 -13.32 14.44 -3.75
N ARG A 180 -12.43 15.42 -3.94
CA ARG A 180 -11.26 15.68 -3.11
C ARG A 180 -11.59 16.39 -1.80
N ARG A 181 -12.77 17.01 -1.68
CA ARG A 181 -13.12 17.84 -0.51
C ARG A 181 -13.04 17.03 0.78
N GLY A 182 -12.27 17.57 1.74
CA GLY A 182 -12.01 16.89 3.02
C GLY A 182 -10.97 15.78 2.96
N ARG A 183 -10.34 15.51 1.81
CA ARG A 183 -9.35 14.43 1.59
C ARG A 183 -7.91 14.92 1.38
N GLY A 184 -7.56 16.13 1.86
CA GLY A 184 -6.17 16.61 1.97
C GLY A 184 -5.24 16.28 0.79
N ASP A 185 -4.20 15.48 1.07
CA ASP A 185 -3.10 15.09 0.17
C ASP A 185 -3.41 13.88 -0.72
N TRP A 186 -4.68 13.50 -0.84
CA TRP A 186 -5.06 12.35 -1.66
C TRP A 186 -4.73 12.57 -3.13
N THR A 187 -4.20 11.51 -3.75
CA THR A 187 -4.02 11.45 -5.20
C THR A 187 -5.35 11.05 -5.83
N VAL A 188 -5.91 11.93 -6.66
CA VAL A 188 -7.15 11.67 -7.39
C VAL A 188 -6.84 11.35 -8.84
N SER A 189 -7.35 10.23 -9.34
CA SER A 189 -7.28 9.81 -10.74
C SER A 189 -8.69 9.65 -11.29
N LEU A 190 -8.87 9.90 -12.59
CA LEU A 190 -10.15 9.76 -13.28
C LEU A 190 -10.04 8.71 -14.38
N ALA A 191 -10.96 7.76 -14.42
CA ALA A 191 -11.17 6.87 -15.55
C ALA A 191 -12.47 7.25 -16.26
N VAL A 192 -12.39 7.47 -17.57
CA VAL A 192 -13.55 7.76 -18.41
C VAL A 192 -13.82 6.57 -19.32
N GLU A 193 -15.01 5.99 -19.18
CA GLU A 193 -15.41 4.79 -19.88
C GLU A 193 -16.21 5.10 -21.15
N GLY A 194 -15.87 4.41 -22.25
CA GLY A 194 -16.64 4.41 -23.49
C GLY A 194 -16.58 5.72 -24.28
N LEU A 195 -15.60 6.59 -24.01
CA LEU A 195 -15.51 7.89 -24.70
C LEU A 195 -15.24 7.71 -26.19
N ASP A 196 -14.47 6.70 -26.58
CA ASP A 196 -14.26 6.34 -27.98
C ASP A 196 -15.55 5.87 -28.66
N LYS A 197 -16.34 5.01 -27.99
CA LYS A 197 -17.66 4.56 -28.43
C LYS A 197 -18.60 5.75 -28.58
N TYR A 198 -18.64 6.68 -27.63
CA TYR A 198 -19.47 7.88 -27.67
C TYR A 198 -19.27 8.69 -28.96
N PHE A 199 -18.00 8.97 -29.33
CA PHE A 199 -17.70 9.68 -30.57
C PHE A 199 -17.86 8.83 -31.83
N ARG A 200 -17.70 7.50 -31.74
CA ARG A 200 -17.94 6.57 -32.85
C ARG A 200 -19.42 6.33 -33.14
N TYR A 201 -20.31 6.32 -32.16
CA TYR A 201 -21.75 6.13 -32.41
C TYR A 201 -22.41 7.40 -32.98
N GLY A 202 -21.87 8.59 -32.66
CA GLY A 202 -22.21 9.82 -33.39
C GLY A 202 -21.97 9.70 -34.90
N ILE A 203 -20.98 8.91 -35.32
CA ILE A 203 -20.69 8.58 -36.73
C ILE A 203 -21.85 7.84 -37.36
N TYR A 204 -22.32 6.78 -36.72
CA TYR A 204 -23.39 5.92 -37.26
C TYR A 204 -24.73 6.65 -37.36
N ASN A 205 -25.07 7.50 -36.38
CA ASN A 205 -26.28 8.31 -36.44
C ASN A 205 -26.20 9.45 -37.47
N TYR A 206 -25.03 10.06 -37.69
CA TYR A 206 -24.85 11.04 -38.77
C TYR A 206 -25.01 10.40 -40.16
N PHE A 207 -24.44 9.21 -40.37
CA PHE A 207 -24.57 8.50 -41.65
C PHE A 207 -25.97 7.91 -41.90
N SER A 208 -26.74 7.60 -40.85
CA SER A 208 -28.14 7.13 -41.00
C SER A 208 -29.10 8.27 -41.33
N TRP A 209 -28.85 9.48 -40.85
CA TRP A 209 -29.68 10.67 -41.14
C TRP A 209 -29.36 11.38 -42.47
N ASN A 210 -28.18 11.16 -43.06
CA ASN A 210 -27.78 11.78 -44.33
C ASN A 210 -27.51 10.73 -45.44
N PRO A 211 -28.55 10.03 -45.94
CA PRO A 211 -28.41 8.96 -46.95
C PRO A 211 -27.85 9.45 -48.29
N LYS A 212 -27.83 10.76 -48.56
CA LYS A 212 -27.22 11.36 -49.77
C LYS A 212 -25.68 11.33 -49.77
N SER A 213 -25.04 10.99 -48.65
CA SER A 213 -23.57 10.91 -48.54
C SER A 213 -23.01 9.51 -48.86
N ILE A 214 -23.88 8.50 -49.02
CA ILE A 214 -23.51 7.11 -49.30
C ILE A 214 -23.50 6.86 -50.82
N ASP A 215 -22.78 7.70 -51.56
CA ASP A 215 -22.36 7.31 -52.91
C ASP A 215 -21.11 6.45 -52.80
N LYS A 216 -21.18 5.22 -53.33
CA LYS A 216 -20.18 4.15 -53.16
C LYS A 216 -18.75 4.50 -53.65
N GLY A 217 -18.55 5.66 -54.29
CA GLY A 217 -17.24 6.19 -54.71
C GLY A 217 -16.64 7.29 -53.81
N ASN A 218 -17.33 7.78 -52.78
CA ASN A 218 -16.95 9.00 -52.05
C ASN A 218 -16.59 8.80 -50.55
N LYS A 219 -16.38 7.55 -50.12
CA LYS A 219 -16.02 7.18 -48.74
C LYS A 219 -14.83 8.00 -48.17
N THR A 220 -13.89 8.40 -49.03
CA THR A 220 -12.71 9.21 -48.67
C THR A 220 -13.04 10.68 -48.39
N LYS A 221 -14.03 11.29 -49.07
CA LYS A 221 -14.41 12.69 -48.82
C LYS A 221 -15.29 12.85 -47.59
N ALA A 222 -16.22 11.92 -47.37
CA ALA A 222 -17.08 11.92 -46.17
C ALA A 222 -16.26 11.65 -44.88
N ASN A 223 -15.31 10.71 -44.92
CA ASN A 223 -14.39 10.47 -43.81
C ASN A 223 -13.46 11.67 -43.56
N ARG A 224 -13.09 12.43 -44.60
CA ARG A 224 -12.30 13.67 -44.49
C ARG A 224 -13.10 14.82 -43.87
N GLN A 225 -14.36 15.01 -44.25
CA GLN A 225 -15.26 16.02 -43.67
C GLN A 225 -15.60 15.72 -42.21
N PHE A 226 -15.81 14.44 -41.87
CA PHE A 226 -16.04 14.03 -40.48
C PHE A 226 -14.78 14.16 -39.60
N ARG A 227 -13.60 13.75 -40.10
CA ARG A 227 -12.32 14.06 -39.42
C ARG A 227 -12.19 15.56 -39.18
N GLN A 228 -12.65 16.38 -40.12
CA GLN A 228 -12.65 17.82 -39.92
C GLN A 228 -13.64 18.28 -38.84
N GLN A 229 -14.82 17.68 -38.72
CA GLN A 229 -15.80 18.07 -37.71
C GLN A 229 -15.46 17.57 -36.30
N VAL A 230 -15.00 16.33 -36.15
CA VAL A 230 -14.64 15.76 -34.84
C VAL A 230 -13.31 16.23 -34.30
N LEU A 231 -12.35 16.54 -35.19
CA LEU A 231 -11.08 17.18 -34.82
C LEU A 231 -11.19 18.72 -34.80
N GLY A 232 -12.40 19.29 -34.95
CA GLY A 232 -12.62 20.74 -34.88
C GLY A 232 -11.98 21.59 -36.01
N THR A 233 -11.59 20.98 -37.12
CA THR A 233 -10.93 21.63 -38.27
C THR A 233 -11.87 22.01 -39.42
N GLY A 234 -13.19 21.85 -39.28
CA GLY A 234 -14.19 22.22 -40.29
C GLY A 234 -15.27 23.15 -39.73
N SER A 235 -15.51 24.28 -40.39
CA SER A 235 -16.59 25.21 -40.07
C SER A 235 -17.95 24.66 -40.54
N SER A 236 -18.75 24.11 -39.64
CA SER A 236 -20.17 23.85 -39.87
C SER A 236 -21.04 24.83 -39.07
N GLN A 237 -21.99 25.46 -39.77
CA GLN A 237 -22.98 26.41 -39.26
C GLN A 237 -24.05 25.68 -38.44
N ASP A 238 -23.72 25.22 -37.22
CA ASP A 238 -24.46 25.47 -35.97
C ASP A 238 -23.69 24.81 -34.80
N PRO A 239 -22.69 25.50 -34.21
CA PRO A 239 -21.65 24.87 -33.38
C PRO A 239 -21.90 24.93 -31.85
N SER A 240 -23.08 25.31 -31.37
CA SER A 240 -23.24 25.74 -29.96
C SER A 240 -23.59 24.64 -28.95
N SER A 241 -23.84 23.39 -29.36
CA SER A 241 -24.45 22.39 -28.44
C SER A 241 -23.82 21.00 -28.38
N GLU A 242 -22.87 20.65 -29.24
CA GLU A 242 -22.21 19.34 -29.21
C GLU A 242 -20.76 19.46 -28.77
N VAL A 243 -20.37 18.62 -27.81
CA VAL A 243 -18.98 18.51 -27.32
C VAL A 243 -18.18 17.74 -28.35
N THR A 244 -17.10 18.33 -28.85
CA THR A 244 -16.19 17.69 -29.80
C THR A 244 -15.13 16.86 -29.09
N TRP A 245 -14.43 16.00 -29.83
CA TRP A 245 -13.28 15.26 -29.26
C TRP A 245 -12.18 16.23 -28.81
N THR A 246 -11.94 17.29 -29.58
CA THR A 246 -11.01 18.36 -29.23
C THR A 246 -11.37 18.99 -27.88
N ASP A 247 -12.65 19.29 -27.66
CA ASP A 247 -13.11 19.85 -26.38
C ASP A 247 -12.82 18.91 -25.20
N CYS A 248 -13.05 17.60 -25.39
CA CYS A 248 -12.71 16.60 -24.37
C CYS A 248 -11.21 16.57 -24.08
N GLN A 249 -10.35 16.65 -25.10
CA GLN A 249 -8.90 16.67 -24.92
C GLN A 249 -8.44 17.94 -24.19
N GLU A 250 -8.96 19.10 -24.57
CA GLU A 250 -8.68 20.38 -23.91
C GLU A 250 -9.11 20.38 -22.45
N ALA A 251 -10.28 19.81 -22.15
CA ALA A 251 -10.78 19.67 -20.79
C ALA A 251 -9.90 18.72 -19.94
N ILE A 252 -9.44 17.60 -20.52
CA ILE A 252 -8.51 16.67 -19.85
C ILE A 252 -7.20 17.37 -19.52
N ILE A 253 -6.61 18.09 -20.49
CA ILE A 253 -5.36 18.83 -20.30
C ILE A 253 -5.54 19.89 -19.22
N SER A 254 -6.63 20.65 -19.28
CA SER A 254 -6.93 21.69 -18.29
C SER A 254 -7.08 21.11 -16.89
N LEU A 255 -7.78 19.97 -16.75
CA LEU A 255 -7.91 19.25 -15.48
C LEU A 255 -6.54 18.81 -14.95
N GLN A 256 -5.73 18.16 -15.79
CA GLN A 256 -4.40 17.68 -15.43
C GLN A 256 -3.48 18.81 -14.95
N LEU A 257 -3.51 19.95 -15.63
CA LEU A 257 -2.72 21.14 -15.26
C LEU A 257 -3.22 21.79 -13.96
N ALA A 258 -4.53 21.80 -13.71
CA ALA A 258 -5.12 22.43 -12.53
C ALA A 258 -4.98 21.58 -11.26
N THR A 259 -5.20 20.27 -11.34
CA THR A 259 -5.30 19.40 -10.15
C THR A 259 -4.12 18.45 -9.97
N GLY A 260 -3.34 18.22 -11.04
CA GLY A 260 -2.34 17.14 -11.09
C GLY A 260 -2.94 15.74 -11.15
N SER A 261 -4.25 15.62 -11.38
CA SER A 261 -4.94 14.33 -11.50
C SER A 261 -4.55 13.60 -12.76
N SER A 262 -4.40 12.28 -12.70
CA SER A 262 -4.24 11.46 -13.92
C SER A 262 -5.60 11.16 -14.54
N VAL A 263 -5.68 11.09 -15.87
CA VAL A 263 -6.91 10.72 -16.59
C VAL A 263 -6.61 9.55 -17.51
N ARG A 264 -7.39 8.47 -17.39
CA ARG A 264 -7.34 7.31 -18.28
C ARG A 264 -8.65 7.20 -19.06
N LEU A 265 -8.55 6.92 -20.35
CA LEU A 265 -9.70 6.59 -21.19
C LEU A 265 -9.74 5.06 -21.31
N CYS A 266 -10.87 4.46 -20.95
CA CYS A 266 -11.13 3.03 -21.06
C CYS A 266 -12.21 2.81 -22.12
N ALA A 267 -12.00 1.87 -23.05
CA ALA A 267 -12.97 1.57 -24.10
C ALA A 267 -14.24 0.88 -23.54
N GLY A 268 -14.12 0.23 -22.39
CA GLY A 268 -15.20 -0.42 -21.67
C GLY A 268 -14.75 -0.97 -20.33
N GLU A 269 -15.58 -1.87 -19.81
CA GLU A 269 -15.59 -2.38 -18.45
C GLU A 269 -14.36 -3.25 -18.17
N GLU A 270 -13.91 -4.03 -19.16
CA GLU A 270 -12.71 -4.88 -19.07
C GLU A 270 -11.42 -4.06 -18.90
N GLU A 271 -11.24 -3.00 -19.70
CA GLU A 271 -10.08 -2.11 -19.58
C GLU A 271 -10.14 -1.28 -18.29
N LEU A 272 -11.34 -0.95 -17.83
CA LEU A 272 -11.54 -0.31 -16.53
C LEU A 272 -11.12 -1.25 -15.41
N ALA A 273 -11.54 -2.52 -15.44
CA ALA A 273 -11.14 -3.54 -14.49
C ALA A 273 -9.62 -3.70 -14.44
N GLU A 274 -8.97 -3.87 -15.60
CA GLU A 274 -7.51 -3.97 -15.70
C GLU A 274 -6.82 -2.75 -15.08
N HIS A 275 -7.37 -1.56 -15.29
CA HIS A 275 -6.83 -0.34 -14.70
C HIS A 275 -6.95 -0.33 -13.17
N VAL A 276 -8.09 -0.73 -12.60
CA VAL A 276 -8.28 -0.84 -11.14
C VAL A 276 -7.29 -1.85 -10.55
N LEU A 277 -7.09 -3.00 -11.18
CA LEU A 277 -6.14 -4.02 -10.75
C LEU A 277 -4.69 -3.50 -10.79
N THR A 278 -4.34 -2.79 -11.87
CA THR A 278 -3.02 -2.15 -12.02
C THR A 278 -2.78 -1.11 -10.94
N LEU A 279 -3.78 -0.25 -10.67
CA LEU A 279 -3.69 0.73 -9.59
C LEU A 279 -3.60 0.06 -8.23
N THR A 280 -4.33 -1.03 -7.99
CA THR A 280 -4.25 -1.80 -6.74
C THR A 280 -2.83 -2.31 -6.51
N LYS A 281 -2.18 -2.87 -7.54
CA LYS A 281 -0.76 -3.27 -7.50
C LYS A 281 0.17 -2.07 -7.25
N ALA A 282 -0.11 -0.92 -7.85
CA ALA A 282 0.69 0.29 -7.66
C ALA A 282 0.57 0.87 -6.25
N VAL A 283 -0.66 1.01 -5.74
CA VAL A 283 -0.96 1.49 -4.37
C VAL A 283 -0.35 0.54 -3.35
N CYS A 284 -0.47 -0.77 -3.55
CA CYS A 284 0.16 -1.78 -2.71
C CYS A 284 1.68 -1.55 -2.57
N ASN A 285 2.35 -1.24 -3.69
CA ASN A 285 3.80 -1.11 -3.73
C ASN A 285 4.33 0.23 -3.22
N LYS A 286 3.48 1.25 -3.10
CA LYS A 286 3.90 2.56 -2.57
C LYS A 286 4.42 2.39 -1.14
N PRO A 287 5.65 2.84 -0.83
CA PRO A 287 6.16 2.79 0.53
C PRO A 287 5.30 3.71 1.41
N PHE A 288 4.67 3.11 2.42
CA PHE A 288 3.74 3.80 3.32
C PHE A 288 4.44 4.66 4.39
N SER A 289 5.76 4.48 4.55
CA SER A 289 6.58 5.21 5.51
C SER A 289 7.75 5.86 4.78
N LYS A 290 8.16 7.06 5.23
CA LYS A 290 9.37 7.77 4.83
C LYS A 290 10.61 7.02 5.31
N GLU A 291 10.75 5.78 4.88
CA GLU A 291 11.95 5.02 5.06
C GLU A 291 12.86 5.43 3.89
N ASN A 292 13.46 6.62 4.05
CA ASN A 292 14.55 7.11 3.21
C ASN A 292 15.76 6.20 3.45
N HIS A 293 15.74 5.00 2.89
CA HIS A 293 16.94 4.18 2.77
C HIS A 293 17.49 4.37 1.36
N PHE A 294 18.58 5.15 1.31
CA PHE A 294 19.59 5.21 0.27
C PHE A 294 19.08 5.34 -1.18
N SER A 295 19.32 6.51 -1.79
CA SER A 295 19.26 6.69 -3.25
C SER A 295 20.14 5.64 -3.93
N PHE A 296 19.52 4.66 -4.59
CA PHE A 296 20.24 3.66 -5.38
C PHE A 296 20.21 4.06 -6.86
N HIS A 297 21.39 4.08 -7.48
CA HIS A 297 21.54 4.15 -8.93
C HIS A 297 20.74 3.01 -9.56
N PRO A 298 19.91 3.28 -10.57
CA PRO A 298 19.17 2.24 -11.25
C PRO A 298 20.16 1.28 -11.91
N ASP A 299 20.00 -0.01 -11.64
CA ASP A 299 20.64 -1.12 -12.34
C ASP A 299 20.27 -1.07 -13.83
N ALA A 300 21.00 -0.25 -14.58
CA ALA A 300 21.15 -0.44 -16.01
C ALA A 300 22.19 -1.55 -16.20
N ALA A 301 21.69 -2.75 -16.49
CA ALA A 301 22.36 -3.85 -17.17
C ALA A 301 23.92 -3.87 -17.10
N GLY A 302 24.47 -4.74 -16.25
CA GLY A 302 25.74 -5.41 -16.57
C GLY A 302 26.95 -5.13 -15.67
N GLY A 303 26.78 -4.98 -14.36
CA GLY A 303 27.91 -5.01 -13.41
C GLY A 303 28.11 -6.38 -12.78
N LYS A 304 28.75 -7.34 -13.48
CA LYS A 304 29.20 -8.58 -12.82
C LYS A 304 30.13 -8.19 -11.66
N LYS A 305 29.74 -8.48 -10.41
CA LYS A 305 30.64 -8.38 -9.25
C LYS A 305 31.88 -9.24 -9.53
N LYS A 306 33.01 -8.59 -9.83
CA LYS A 306 34.31 -9.25 -9.92
C LYS A 306 34.66 -9.73 -8.52
N ARG A 307 34.64 -11.05 -8.33
CA ARG A 307 35.33 -11.71 -7.22
C ARG A 307 36.83 -11.51 -7.46
N VAL A 308 37.50 -10.79 -6.58
CA VAL A 308 38.97 -10.72 -6.60
C VAL A 308 39.45 -12.06 -6.06
N GLU A 309 39.93 -12.92 -6.95
CA GLU A 309 40.69 -14.12 -6.57
C GLU A 309 42.11 -13.67 -6.23
N SER A 310 42.49 -13.87 -4.97
CA SER A 310 43.87 -13.77 -4.50
C SER A 310 44.66 -14.97 -5.03
N GLY A 311 45.36 -14.76 -6.14
CA GLY A 311 46.32 -15.72 -6.69
C GLY A 311 47.72 -15.13 -6.69
N ASP A 312 48.57 -15.60 -5.78
CA ASP A 312 50.02 -15.65 -5.99
C ASP A 312 50.54 -16.97 -5.42
N GLN A 313 50.61 -17.97 -6.30
CA GLN A 313 51.43 -19.16 -6.11
C GLN A 313 52.82 -18.84 -6.66
N VAL A 314 53.80 -18.75 -5.77
CA VAL A 314 55.23 -18.69 -6.14
C VAL A 314 55.66 -20.10 -6.54
N ALA A 315 56.06 -20.23 -7.81
CA ALA A 315 56.58 -21.45 -8.41
C ALA A 315 57.92 -21.89 -7.79
N ALA A 316 58.04 -23.18 -7.49
CA ALA A 316 59.30 -23.82 -7.15
C ALA A 316 59.99 -24.37 -8.42
N PRO A 317 61.32 -24.24 -8.58
CA PRO A 317 62.02 -24.77 -9.74
C PRO A 317 62.31 -26.27 -9.61
N GLY A 318 62.02 -27.01 -10.68
CA GLY A 318 62.29 -28.44 -10.83
C GLY A 318 63.79 -28.76 -10.89
N ARG A 319 64.16 -29.88 -10.29
CA ARG A 319 65.49 -30.47 -10.35
C ARG A 319 65.44 -31.70 -11.26
N THR A 320 66.26 -31.68 -12.29
CA THR A 320 66.50 -32.77 -13.23
C THR A 320 67.20 -33.95 -12.57
N SER A 321 66.78 -35.16 -12.94
CA SER A 321 67.59 -36.37 -13.01
C SER A 321 67.06 -37.23 -14.14
#